data_AF-A0A1V4YJW4-F1
#
_entry.id   AF-A0A1V4YJW4-F1
#
_cell.length_a   1.000
_cell.length_b   1.000
_cell.length_c   1.000
_cell.angle_alpha   90.00
_cell.angle_beta   90.00
_cell.angle_gamma   90.00
#
_symmetry.space_group_name_H-M   'P 1'
#
loop_
_entity.id
_entity.type
_entity.pdbx_description
1 polymer ?
#
loop_
_entity_poly.entity_id
_entity_poly.type
_entity_poly.pdbx_seq_one_letter_code
_entity_poly.pdbx_strand_id
1 'polypeptide(L)'
;MSKGPICYTIGYGDRTLEEFISMLQNNKITHLVDIRRYPHSWMEHFDKEPLRSILPKNGISYVHCTGVGGMRESSYSEYMGTEEFNNSFSRLIDFIMEVNGIDGNPVLMCAEKNPKDCHRRYLAQHLEQLGIKVIHLTEPGQIDFSSFS
;
A
#
# COMPACT_ATOMS: atom_id res chain seq x y z
N MET A 1 -4.63 17.49 -19.67
CA MET A 1 -5.24 17.23 -18.36
C MET A 1 -4.19 16.53 -17.52
N SER A 2 -3.64 17.19 -16.50
CA SER A 2 -2.78 16.51 -15.54
C SER A 2 -3.62 15.41 -14.87
N LYS A 3 -3.12 14.17 -14.91
CA LYS A 3 -3.71 13.07 -14.14
C LYS A 3 -3.64 13.49 -12.66
N GLY A 4 -4.76 13.39 -11.93
CA GLY A 4 -4.74 13.55 -10.48
C GLY A 4 -3.82 12.52 -9.80
N PRO A 5 -3.42 12.73 -8.54
CA PRO A 5 -2.53 11.81 -7.84
C PRO A 5 -3.13 10.40 -7.76
N ILE A 6 -2.28 9.39 -7.90
CA ILE A 6 -2.65 7.97 -7.89
C ILE A 6 -1.91 7.27 -6.75
N CYS A 7 -2.63 6.40 -6.04
CA CYS A 7 -2.06 5.46 -5.09
C CYS A 7 -2.54 4.05 -5.41
N TYR A 8 -1.60 3.12 -5.54
CA TYR A 8 -1.94 1.71 -5.70
C TYR A 8 -2.07 1.05 -4.33
N THR A 9 -2.71 -0.11 -4.30
CA THR A 9 -2.72 -0.96 -3.12
C THR A 9 -2.50 -2.41 -3.52
N ILE A 10 -1.76 -3.16 -2.71
CA ILE A 10 -1.55 -4.61 -2.89
C ILE A 10 -1.63 -5.34 -1.55
N GLY A 11 -2.05 -6.60 -1.57
CA GLY A 11 -1.92 -7.50 -0.42
C GLY A 11 -1.25 -8.77 -0.89
N TYR A 12 -0.22 -9.25 -0.19
CA TYR A 12 0.55 -10.40 -0.68
C TYR A 12 -0.27 -11.70 -0.64
N GLY A 13 -1.06 -11.92 0.41
CA GLY A 13 -1.92 -13.09 0.55
C GLY A 13 -1.12 -14.39 0.58
N ASP A 14 -1.42 -15.26 -0.38
CA ASP A 14 -0.82 -16.57 -0.61
C ASP A 14 0.11 -16.60 -1.86
N ARG A 15 0.37 -15.45 -2.48
CA ARG A 15 1.19 -15.36 -3.70
C ARG A 15 2.64 -15.70 -3.43
N THR A 16 3.31 -16.25 -4.43
CA THR A 16 4.77 -16.36 -4.36
C THR A 16 5.43 -14.98 -4.44
N LEU A 17 6.70 -14.90 -4.03
CA LEU A 17 7.48 -13.67 -4.15
C LEU A 17 7.61 -13.21 -5.61
N GLU A 18 7.78 -14.15 -6.53
CA GLU A 18 7.92 -13.89 -7.97
C GLU A 18 6.65 -13.30 -8.57
N GLU A 19 5.48 -13.89 -8.24
CA GLU A 19 4.18 -13.35 -8.65
C GLU A 19 3.98 -11.93 -8.12
N PHE A 20 4.31 -11.72 -6.84
CA PHE A 20 4.19 -10.43 -6.19
C PHE A 20 5.07 -9.36 -6.87
N ILE A 21 6.36 -9.64 -7.08
CA ILE A 21 7.28 -8.74 -7.76
C ILE A 21 6.81 -8.46 -9.20
N SER A 22 6.35 -9.48 -9.91
CA SER A 22 5.83 -9.34 -11.28
C SER A 22 4.61 -8.41 -11.33
N MET A 23 3.71 -8.50 -10.36
CA MET A 23 2.56 -7.59 -10.26
C MET A 23 2.99 -6.14 -10.03
N LEU A 24 4.00 -5.91 -9.19
CA LEU A 24 4.56 -4.58 -8.96
C LEU A 24 5.19 -4.01 -10.25
N GLN A 25 6.00 -4.81 -10.95
CA GLN A 25 6.68 -4.38 -12.17
C GLN A 25 5.71 -4.11 -13.33
N ASN A 26 4.71 -4.98 -13.53
CA ASN A 26 3.70 -4.80 -14.57
C ASN A 26 2.88 -3.52 -14.39
N ASN A 27 2.70 -3.08 -13.13
CA ASN A 27 2.03 -1.83 -12.78
C ASN A 27 3.00 -0.65 -12.62
N LYS A 28 4.29 -0.84 -12.98
CA LYS A 28 5.35 0.17 -12.88
C LYS A 28 5.43 0.79 -11.48
N ILE A 29 5.19 -0.01 -10.45
CA ILE A 29 5.35 0.42 -9.07
C ILE A 29 6.81 0.79 -8.85
N THR A 30 7.02 1.92 -8.18
CA THR A 30 8.35 2.46 -7.88
C THR A 30 8.62 2.50 -6.38
N HIS A 31 7.56 2.63 -5.58
CA HIS A 31 7.65 2.76 -4.13
C HIS A 31 6.60 1.86 -3.48
N LEU A 32 7.05 0.92 -2.65
CA LEU A 32 6.19 0.11 -1.81
C LEU A 32 6.23 0.64 -0.38
N VAL A 33 5.05 1.03 0.12
CA VAL A 33 4.83 1.41 1.50
C VAL A 33 4.18 0.25 2.22
N ASP A 34 4.95 -0.43 3.07
CA ASP A 34 4.44 -1.43 3.99
C ASP A 34 3.66 -0.72 5.09
N ILE A 35 2.34 -0.90 5.09
CA ILE A 35 1.44 -0.27 6.08
C ILE A 35 1.19 -1.20 7.27
N ARG A 36 1.82 -2.37 7.35
CA ARG A 36 1.65 -3.28 8.50
C ARG A 36 2.28 -2.66 9.74
N ARG A 37 1.55 -2.65 10.85
CA ARG A 37 2.10 -2.28 12.17
C ARG A 37 3.24 -3.22 12.56
N TYR A 38 3.03 -4.52 12.34
CA TYR A 38 4.00 -5.58 12.58
C TYR A 38 4.28 -6.30 11.25
N PRO A 39 5.40 -5.99 10.56
CA PRO A 39 5.71 -6.53 9.25
C PRO A 39 6.35 -7.92 9.35
N HIS A 40 5.69 -8.83 10.07
CA HIS A 40 6.03 -10.23 10.16
C HIS A 40 5.00 -11.07 9.40
N SER A 41 5.46 -12.13 8.73
CA SER A 41 4.66 -13.02 7.89
C SER A 41 5.06 -14.46 8.12
N TRP A 42 4.10 -15.38 7.97
CA TRP A 42 4.37 -16.82 7.92
C TRP A 42 5.15 -17.21 6.66
N MET A 43 5.04 -16.42 5.59
CA MET A 43 5.88 -16.50 4.41
C MET A 43 7.08 -15.58 4.63
N GLU A 44 8.20 -16.13 5.06
CA GLU A 44 9.38 -15.37 5.51
C GLU A 44 9.86 -14.34 4.48
N HIS A 45 9.69 -14.59 3.18
CA HIS A 45 10.06 -13.63 2.14
C HIS A 45 9.22 -12.34 2.13
N PHE A 46 8.07 -12.32 2.83
CA PHE A 46 7.26 -11.12 3.09
C PHE A 46 7.52 -10.49 4.46
N ASP A 47 8.54 -10.94 5.19
CA ASP A 47 9.06 -10.19 6.33
C ASP A 47 9.74 -8.89 5.87
N LYS A 48 9.83 -7.93 6.79
CA LYS A 48 10.45 -6.62 6.54
C LYS A 48 11.85 -6.71 5.92
N GLU A 49 12.75 -7.50 6.50
CA GLU A 49 14.16 -7.51 6.08
C GLU A 49 14.35 -8.15 4.69
N PRO A 50 13.71 -9.30 4.37
CA PRO A 50 13.68 -9.82 3.00
C PRO A 50 13.11 -8.84 1.98
N LEU A 51 11.96 -8.20 2.27
CA LEU A 51 11.36 -7.20 1.38
C LEU A 51 12.29 -6.00 1.15
N ARG A 52 12.87 -5.46 2.22
CA ARG A 52 13.84 -4.36 2.18
C ARG A 52 15.08 -4.70 1.35
N SER A 53 15.46 -5.98 1.28
CA SER A 53 16.60 -6.46 0.49
C SER A 53 16.25 -6.70 -0.98
N ILE A 54 15.09 -7.31 -1.27
CA ILE A 54 14.74 -7.76 -2.62
C ILE A 54 14.09 -6.67 -3.48
N LEU A 55 13.29 -5.77 -2.90
CA LEU A 55 12.57 -4.75 -3.67
C LEU A 55 13.54 -3.76 -4.36
N PRO A 56 14.60 -3.24 -3.71
CA PRO A 56 15.53 -2.34 -4.39
C PRO A 56 16.28 -3.01 -5.55
N LYS A 57 16.57 -4.31 -5.45
CA LYS A 57 17.17 -5.10 -6.55
C LYS A 57 16.25 -5.20 -7.78
N ASN A 58 14.97 -4.96 -7.58
CA ASN A 58 13.94 -4.94 -8.63
C ASN A 58 13.49 -3.51 -8.98
N GLY A 59 14.25 -2.48 -8.56
CA GLY A 59 13.95 -1.08 -8.87
C GLY A 59 12.81 -0.47 -8.06
N ILE A 60 12.45 -1.08 -6.92
CA ILE A 60 11.33 -0.65 -6.08
C ILE A 60 11.86 -0.23 -4.70
N SER A 61 11.64 1.03 -4.33
CA SER A 61 11.94 1.54 -3.00
C SER A 61 11.01 0.93 -1.95
N TYR A 62 11.54 0.56 -0.79
CA TYR A 62 10.77 0.04 0.34
C TYR A 62 10.71 1.07 1.47
N VAL A 63 9.49 1.39 1.92
CA VAL A 63 9.22 2.27 3.07
C VAL A 63 8.29 1.52 4.03
N HIS A 64 8.52 1.68 5.34
CA HIS A 64 7.66 1.08 6.37
C HIS A 64 6.92 2.18 7.13
N CYS A 65 5.59 2.19 7.07
CA CYS A 65 4.73 3.18 7.72
C CYS A 65 3.80 2.49 8.74
N THR A 66 4.27 2.39 9.99
CA THR A 66 3.52 1.72 11.06
C THR A 66 2.30 2.50 11.55
N GLY A 67 2.34 3.83 11.46
CA GLY A 67 1.34 4.72 12.05
C GLY A 67 -0.02 4.73 11.34
N VAL A 68 -0.14 4.11 10.17
CA VAL A 68 -1.44 3.84 9.52
C VAL A 68 -1.84 2.38 9.61
N GLY A 69 -1.04 1.54 10.28
CA GLY A 69 -1.28 0.10 10.33
C GLY A 69 -2.41 -0.31 11.27
N GLY A 70 -3.04 -1.42 10.91
CA GLY A 70 -4.02 -2.13 11.74
C GLY A 70 -3.42 -2.79 12.99
N MET A 71 -4.13 -3.80 13.52
CA MET A 71 -3.78 -4.49 14.78
C MET A 71 -3.63 -3.49 15.95
N ARG A 72 -4.75 -2.83 16.27
CA ARG A 72 -4.86 -1.86 17.36
C ARG A 72 -5.67 -2.49 18.50
N GLU A 73 -5.46 -1.98 19.71
CA GLU A 73 -6.22 -2.41 20.89
C GLU A 73 -7.69 -1.95 20.78
N SER A 74 -7.90 -0.74 20.26
CA SER A 74 -9.20 -0.24 19.86
C SER A 74 -9.60 -0.69 18.45
N SER A 75 -10.86 -0.45 18.08
CA SER A 75 -11.29 -0.65 16.70
C SER A 75 -10.46 0.23 15.75
N TYR A 76 -10.23 -0.23 14.51
CA TYR A 76 -9.43 0.56 13.57
C TYR A 76 -10.07 1.94 13.29
N SER A 77 -11.40 2.00 13.18
CA SER A 77 -12.14 3.26 13.00
C SER A 77 -11.94 4.24 14.16
N GLU A 78 -11.88 3.74 15.39
CA GLU A 78 -11.59 4.57 16.57
C GLU A 78 -10.13 5.05 16.55
N TYR A 79 -9.18 4.18 16.21
CA TYR A 79 -7.79 4.56 16.05
C TYR A 79 -7.58 5.64 14.99
N MET A 80 -8.37 5.62 13.90
CA MET A 80 -8.33 6.65 12.86
C MET A 80 -8.70 8.05 13.36
N GLY A 81 -9.38 8.17 14.51
CA GLY A 81 -9.66 9.45 15.16
C GLY A 81 -8.52 10.01 16.00
N THR A 82 -7.42 9.28 16.15
CA THR A 82 -6.29 9.68 17.01
C THR A 82 -5.33 10.64 16.30
N GLU A 83 -4.62 11.46 17.08
CA GLU A 83 -3.56 12.33 16.58
C GLU A 83 -2.41 11.54 15.94
N GLU A 84 -2.08 10.37 16.50
CA GLU A 84 -1.05 9.48 15.96
C GLU A 84 -1.38 9.04 14.53
N PHE A 85 -2.63 8.60 14.29
CA PHE A 85 -3.09 8.25 12.96
C PHE A 85 -3.06 9.46 12.04
N ASN A 86 -3.63 10.60 12.45
CA ASN A 86 -3.71 11.80 11.62
C ASN A 86 -2.33 12.30 11.18
N ASN A 87 -1.35 12.33 12.09
CA ASN A 87 0.02 12.71 11.78
C ASN A 87 0.68 11.74 10.79
N SER A 88 0.45 10.44 10.98
CA SER A 88 1.02 9.40 10.11
C SER A 88 0.37 9.37 8.74
N PHE A 89 -0.95 9.59 8.68
CA PHE A 89 -1.73 9.67 7.46
C PHE A 89 -1.34 10.91 6.65
N SER A 90 -1.16 12.07 7.30
CA SER A 90 -0.65 13.28 6.63
C SER A 90 0.70 13.03 5.96
N ARG A 91 1.64 12.41 6.67
CA ARG A 91 2.96 12.05 6.09
C ARG A 91 2.84 11.06 4.94
N LEU A 92 1.88 10.13 5.01
CA LEU A 92 1.60 9.20 3.93
C LEU A 92 1.08 9.93 2.68
N ILE A 93 0.20 10.93 2.85
CA ILE A 93 -0.28 11.78 1.75
C ILE A 93 0.89 12.54 1.13
N ASP A 94 1.71 13.21 1.95
CA ASP A 94 2.87 13.97 1.46
C ASP A 94 3.80 13.08 0.65
N PHE A 95 4.08 11.87 1.14
CA PHE A 95 4.89 10.87 0.44
C PHE A 95 4.26 10.43 -0.90
N ILE A 96 2.95 10.16 -0.93
CA ILE A 96 2.25 9.80 -2.17
C ILE A 96 2.38 10.94 -3.19
N MET A 97 2.19 12.19 -2.75
CA MET A 97 2.28 13.37 -3.59
C MET A 97 3.71 13.60 -4.10
N GLU A 98 4.72 13.43 -3.25
CA GLU A 98 6.14 13.51 -3.63
C GLU A 98 6.49 12.48 -4.70
N VAL A 99 6.12 11.21 -4.47
CA VAL A 99 6.37 10.13 -5.43
C VAL A 99 5.67 10.39 -6.77
N ASN A 100 4.41 10.86 -6.75
CA ASN A 100 3.69 11.21 -7.96
C ASN A 100 4.32 12.42 -8.68
N GLY A 101 4.86 13.38 -7.93
CA GLY A 101 5.54 14.58 -8.47
C GLY A 101 6.83 14.29 -9.23
N ILE A 102 7.41 13.11 -9.03
CA ILE A 102 8.57 12.60 -9.78
C ILE A 102 8.20 11.47 -10.76
N ASP A 103 6.93 11.43 -11.19
CA ASP A 103 6.37 10.41 -12.10
C ASP A 103 6.47 8.96 -11.58
N GLY A 104 6.58 8.78 -10.27
CA GLY A 104 6.57 7.48 -9.59
C GLY A 104 5.16 6.98 -9.27
N ASN A 105 5.04 5.66 -9.12
CA ASN A 105 3.82 4.99 -8.66
C ASN A 105 4.01 4.41 -7.26
N PRO A 106 3.34 4.94 -6.22
CA PRO A 106 3.36 4.39 -4.87
C PRO A 106 2.31 3.28 -4.71
N VAL A 107 2.63 2.24 -3.94
CA VAL A 107 1.69 1.18 -3.55
C VAL A 107 1.66 1.00 -2.03
N LEU A 108 0.47 0.89 -1.44
CA LEU A 108 0.29 0.49 -0.04
C LEU A 108 0.16 -1.04 0.06
N MET A 109 1.04 -1.67 0.84
CA MET A 109 1.08 -3.12 0.99
C MET A 109 0.54 -3.58 2.36
N CYS A 110 -0.36 -4.56 2.34
CA CYS A 110 -0.76 -5.31 3.54
C CYS A 110 -0.63 -6.84 3.35
N ALA A 111 -1.09 -7.63 4.32
CA ALA A 111 -1.07 -9.08 4.28
C ALA A 111 -2.26 -9.66 3.50
N GLU A 112 -3.47 -9.15 3.74
CA GLU A 112 -4.68 -9.72 3.18
C GLU A 112 -4.83 -9.41 1.69
N LYS A 113 -5.08 -10.44 0.89
CA LYS A 113 -5.26 -10.32 -0.57
C LYS A 113 -6.40 -9.36 -0.93
N ASN A 114 -7.55 -9.52 -0.30
CA ASN A 114 -8.74 -8.72 -0.55
C ASN A 114 -8.76 -7.45 0.34
N PRO A 115 -8.86 -6.23 -0.23
CA PRO A 115 -8.92 -5.02 0.57
C PRO A 115 -10.17 -4.95 1.48
N LYS A 116 -11.28 -5.59 1.11
CA LYS A 116 -12.53 -5.56 1.89
C LYS A 116 -12.38 -6.13 3.30
N ASP A 117 -11.47 -7.09 3.44
CA ASP A 117 -11.22 -7.83 4.67
C ASP A 117 -10.08 -7.20 5.50
N CYS A 118 -9.62 -6.00 5.11
CA CYS A 118 -8.40 -5.37 5.63
C CYS A 118 -8.61 -3.89 5.98
N HIS A 119 -7.78 -3.37 6.87
CA HIS A 119 -7.72 -1.94 7.20
C HIS A 119 -7.42 -1.04 5.99
N ARG A 120 -6.79 -1.60 4.95
CA ARG A 120 -6.50 -0.96 3.67
C ARG A 120 -7.73 -0.36 2.98
N ARG A 121 -8.95 -0.90 3.19
CA ARG A 121 -10.17 -0.27 2.65
C ARG A 121 -10.45 1.11 3.23
N TYR A 122 -10.19 1.28 4.53
CA TYR A 122 -10.44 2.56 5.20
C TYR A 122 -9.42 3.61 4.75
N LEU A 123 -8.15 3.20 4.59
CA LEU A 123 -7.13 4.06 4.00
C LEU A 123 -7.46 4.44 2.56
N ALA A 124 -7.88 3.48 1.74
CA ALA A 124 -8.30 3.74 0.36
C ALA A 124 -9.45 4.76 0.31
N GLN A 125 -10.48 4.57 1.12
CA GLN A 125 -11.62 5.49 1.19
C GLN A 125 -11.21 6.90 1.61
N HIS A 126 -10.34 7.04 2.62
CA HIS A 126 -9.82 8.36 3.03
C HIS A 126 -8.99 9.03 1.94
N LEU A 127 -8.16 8.27 1.21
CA LEU A 127 -7.40 8.79 0.07
C LEU A 127 -8.33 9.30 -1.04
N GLU A 128 -9.37 8.54 -1.36
CA GLU A 128 -10.36 8.90 -2.39
C GLU A 128 -11.16 10.15 -2.01
N GLN A 129 -11.53 10.29 -0.72
CA GLN A 129 -12.17 11.51 -0.20
C GLN A 129 -11.30 12.76 -0.35
N LEU A 130 -9.96 12.59 -0.37
CA LEU A 130 -8.99 13.66 -0.60
C LEU A 130 -8.65 13.84 -2.09
N GLY A 131 -9.35 13.15 -3.00
CA GLY A 131 -9.17 13.26 -4.44
C GLY A 131 -7.99 12.46 -5.00
N ILE A 132 -7.39 11.56 -4.22
CA ILE A 132 -6.36 10.63 -4.69
C ILE A 132 -7.06 9.42 -5.30
N LYS A 133 -6.77 9.12 -6.56
CA LYS A 133 -7.30 7.92 -7.21
C LYS A 133 -6.63 6.68 -6.61
N VAL A 134 -7.43 5.78 -6.05
CA VAL A 134 -6.92 4.50 -5.55
C VAL A 134 -7.14 3.38 -6.57
N ILE A 135 -6.11 2.55 -6.74
CA ILE A 135 -6.14 1.38 -7.63
C ILE A 135 -5.76 0.14 -6.84
N HIS A 136 -6.63 -0.88 -6.83
CA HIS A 136 -6.38 -2.14 -6.14
C HIS A 136 -5.78 -3.18 -7.08
N LEU A 137 -4.59 -3.69 -6.75
CA LEU A 137 -3.92 -4.79 -7.44
C LEU A 137 -4.38 -6.12 -6.82
N THR A 138 -5.46 -6.69 -7.35
CA THR A 138 -6.07 -7.91 -6.80
C THR A 138 -5.74 -9.16 -7.62
N GLU A 139 -5.57 -9.05 -8.94
CA GLU A 139 -5.31 -10.23 -9.79
C GLU A 139 -4.05 -10.06 -10.66
N PRO A 140 -3.31 -11.15 -10.94
CA PRO A 140 -2.23 -11.13 -11.93
C PRO A 140 -2.75 -10.69 -13.30
N GLY A 141 -2.03 -9.81 -13.98
CA GLY A 141 -2.42 -9.33 -15.31
C GLY A 141 -3.65 -8.42 -15.33
N GLN A 142 -4.07 -7.85 -14.19
CA GLN A 142 -5.16 -6.89 -14.13
C GLN A 142 -4.83 -5.65 -14.97
N ILE A 143 -5.53 -5.52 -16.11
CA ILE A 143 -5.41 -4.39 -17.05
C ILE A 143 -6.46 -3.31 -16.74
N ASP A 144 -7.54 -3.67 -16.03
CA ASP A 144 -8.68 -2.80 -15.77
C ASP A 144 -8.79 -2.37 -14.29
N PHE A 145 -9.08 -1.09 -14.09
CA PHE A 145 -9.04 -0.40 -12.81
C PHE A 145 -10.46 -0.11 -12.35
N SER A 146 -11.17 -1.13 -11.88
CA SER A 146 -12.44 -0.89 -11.20
C SER A 146 -12.18 -0.33 -9.80
N SER A 147 -12.55 0.94 -9.60
CA SER A 147 -12.79 1.50 -8.27
C SER A 147 -13.86 0.65 -7.60
N PHE A 148 -13.63 0.16 -6.38
CA PHE A 148 -14.70 -0.47 -5.60
C PHE A 148 -15.68 0.63 -5.19
N SER A 149 -16.76 0.80 -5.96
CA SER A 149 -17.96 1.56 -5.58
C SER A 149 -18.69 0.88 -4.42
#